data_AF-A0A659VAX0-F1
#
_entry.id   AF-A0A659VAX0-F1
#
_cell.length_a   1.000
_cell.length_b   1.000
_cell.length_c   1.000
_cell.angle_alpha   90.00
_cell.angle_beta   90.00
_cell.angle_gamma   90.00
#
_symmetry.space_group_name_H-M   'P 1'
#
loop_
_entity.id
_entity.type
_entity.pdbx_description
1 polymer ?
#
loop_
_entity_poly.entity_id
_entity_poly.type
_entity_poly.pdbx_seq_one_letter_code
_entity_poly.pdbx_strand_id
1 'polypeptide(L)' 'MVAGEPDSVRVKFINGQWLVRVVEGGRLAHQLFNIHAEAEAFAEEERHRLGLPGEPPAAEPAEPKRRGGRRR' A
#
# COMPACT_ATOMS: atom_id res chain seq x y z
N MET A 1 7.89 9.62 -19.00
CA MET A 1 6.84 9.57 -17.95
C MET A 1 6.87 8.19 -17.33
N VAL A 2 7.57 8.01 -16.21
CA VAL A 2 7.51 6.73 -15.47
C VAL A 2 6.34 6.85 -14.51
N ALA A 3 5.18 6.33 -14.92
CA ALA A 3 4.08 6.12 -14.00
C ALA A 3 4.39 4.87 -13.16
N GLY A 4 5.35 4.99 -12.25
CA GLY A 4 5.41 4.10 -11.10
C GLY A 4 4.18 4.36 -10.23
N GLU A 5 3.68 3.35 -9.53
CA GLU A 5 2.63 3.58 -8.51
C GLU A 5 3.05 4.76 -7.61
N PRO A 6 2.14 5.69 -7.31
CA PRO A 6 2.43 6.77 -6.37
C PRO A 6 2.74 6.18 -5.00
N ASP A 7 3.53 6.93 -4.22
CA ASP A 7 3.87 6.52 -2.86
C ASP A 7 2.59 6.26 -2.06
N SER A 8 2.54 5.13 -1.37
CA SER A 8 1.31 4.70 -0.69
C SER A 8 1.64 3.80 0.49
N VAL A 9 0.99 4.05 1.62
CA VAL A 9 1.09 3.22 2.81
C VAL A 9 -0.30 2.73 3.20
N ARG A 10 -0.45 1.40 3.25
CA ARG A 10 -1.72 0.73 3.52
C ARG A 10 -1.56 -0.35 4.56
N VAL A 11 -2.53 -0.45 5.46
CA VAL A 11 -2.62 -1.52 6.46
C VAL A 11 -3.72 -2.48 6.02
N LYS A 12 -3.46 -3.78 6.07
CA LYS A 12 -4.42 -4.83 5.72
C LYS A 12 -4.32 -5.99 6.70
N PHE A 13 -5.44 -6.43 7.26
CA PHE A 13 -5.47 -7.65 8.05
C PHE A 13 -5.53 -8.88 7.12
N ILE A 14 -4.57 -9.79 7.23
CA ILE A 14 -4.49 -11.03 6.47
C ILE A 14 -4.13 -12.20 7.40
N ASN A 15 -4.88 -13.30 7.32
CA ASN A 15 -4.58 -14.55 8.04
C ASN A 15 -4.28 -14.40 9.55
N GLY A 16 -4.95 -13.48 10.25
CA GLY A 16 -4.70 -13.25 11.69
C GLY A 16 -3.58 -12.26 12.00
N GLN A 17 -2.95 -11.68 10.98
CA GLN A 17 -1.83 -10.74 11.10
C GLN A 17 -2.13 -9.44 10.36
N TRP A 18 -1.49 -8.36 10.77
CA TRP A 18 -1.57 -7.05 10.15
C TRP A 18 -0.39 -6.85 9.20
N LEU A 19 -0.68 -6.69 7.91
CA LEU A 19 0.28 -6.39 6.87
C LEU A 19 0.27 -4.89 6.59
N VAL A 20 1.42 -4.24 6.71
CA VAL A 20 1.65 -2.90 6.20
C VAL A 20 2.35 -2.99 4.84
N ARG A 21 1.73 -2.45 3.80
CA ARG A 21 2.29 -2.31 2.45
C ARG A 21 2.74 -0.87 2.27
N VAL A 22 4.03 -0.69 2.00
CA VAL A 22 4.66 0.61 1.71
C VAL A 22 5.13 0.60 0.25
N VAL A 23 4.71 1.61 -0.51
CA VAL A 23 5.21 1.90 -1.86
C VAL A 23 5.98 3.20 -1.78
N GLU A 24 7.26 3.18 -2.16
CA GLU A 24 8.17 4.32 -2.15
C GLU A 24 8.99 4.33 -3.45
N GLY A 25 8.80 5.35 -4.29
CA GLY A 25 9.52 5.54 -5.55
C GLY A 25 9.39 4.35 -6.51
N GLY A 26 8.27 3.62 -6.47
CA GLY A 26 8.03 2.39 -7.23
C GLY A 26 8.67 1.12 -6.63
N ARG A 27 9.24 1.19 -5.42
CA ARG A 27 9.68 0.03 -4.63
C ARG A 27 8.57 -0.34 -3.65
N LEU A 28 8.29 -1.64 -3.55
CA LEU A 28 7.27 -2.15 -2.65
C LEU A 28 7.91 -2.92 -1.50
N ALA A 29 7.49 -2.59 -0.28
CA ALA A 29 7.88 -3.23 0.96
C ALA A 29 6.63 -3.74 1.72
N HIS A 30 6.79 -4.84 2.43
CA HIS A 30 5.75 -5.52 3.19
C HIS A 30 6.26 -5.82 4.59
N GLN A 31 5.52 -5.41 5.61
CA GLN A 31 5.84 -5.67 7.01
C GLN A 31 4.65 -6.30 7.72
N LEU A 32 4.87 -7.43 8.40
CA LEU A 32 3.84 -8.14 9.16
C LEU A 32 3.95 -7.81 10.64
N PHE A 33 2.79 -7.67 11.29
CA PHE A 33 2.62 -7.39 12.70
C PHE A 33 1.53 -8.28 13.27
N ASN A 34 1.64 -8.65 14.55
CA ASN A 34 0.59 -9.40 15.25
C ASN A 34 -0.40 -8.46 15.96
N ILE A 35 0.02 -7.24 16.27
CA ILE A 35 -0.74 -6.25 17.02
C ILE A 35 -1.17 -5.13 16.07
N HIS A 36 -2.46 -4.78 16.09
CA HIS A 36 -3.01 -3.73 15.24
C HIS A 36 -2.34 -2.37 15.49
N ALA A 37 -2.22 -1.98 16.75
CA ALA A 37 -1.65 -0.70 17.16
C ALA A 37 -0.18 -0.53 16.68
N GLU A 38 0.60 -1.61 16.64
CA GLU A 38 1.98 -1.57 16.11
C GLU A 38 1.98 -1.37 14.58
N ALA A 39 1.09 -2.05 13.87
CA ALA A 39 0.95 -1.91 12.42
C ALA A 39 0.49 -0.49 12.04
N GLU A 40 -0.44 0.06 12.82
CA GLU A 40 -0.97 1.41 12.64
C GLU A 40 0.10 2.46 12.91
N ALA A 41 0.81 2.38 14.05
CA ALA A 41 1.90 3.29 14.37
C ALA A 41 3.02 3.28 13.32
N PHE A 42 3.41 2.08 12.85
CA PHE A 42 4.38 1.95 11.76
C PHE A 42 3.87 2.57 10.46
N ALA A 43 2.60 2.33 10.11
CA ALA A 43 2.02 2.92 8.90
C ALA A 43 1.93 4.45 8.97
N GLU A 44 1.62 5.03 10.14
CA GLU A 44 1.62 6.47 10.34
C GLU A 44 3.03 7.08 10.22
N GLU A 45 4.04 6.42 10.80
CA GLU A 45 5.44 6.86 10.70
C GLU A 45 5.91 6.87 9.24
N GLU A 46 5.62 5.80 8.49
CA GLU A 46 5.94 5.71 7.06
C GLU A 46 5.19 6.76 6.22
N ARG A 47 3.92 7.03 6.54
CA ARG A 47 3.16 8.12 5.89
C ARG A 47 3.78 9.48 6.15
N HIS A 48 4.15 9.75 7.40
CA HIS A 48 4.78 10.99 7.79
C HIS A 48 6.13 11.16 7.08
N ARG A 49 6.92 10.08 6.96
CA ARG A 49 8.19 10.08 6.20
C ARG A 49 7.97 10.39 4.72
N LEU A 50 6.94 9.81 4.11
CA LEU A 50 6.61 9.99 2.69
C LEU A 50 5.80 11.26 2.41
N GLY A 51 5.44 12.05 3.44
CA GLY A 51 4.60 13.24 3.29
C GLY A 51 3.20 12.93 2.77
N LEU A 52 2.72 11.70 2.99
CA LEU A 52 1.40 11.26 2.52
C LEU A 52 0.30 11.79 3.45
N PRO A 53 -0.86 12.18 2.91
CA PRO A 53 -1.98 12.60 3.73
C PRO A 53 -2.43 11.43 4.62
N GLY A 54 -2.74 11.75 5.88
CA GLY A 54 -3.36 10.81 6.82
C GLY A 54 -4.68 10.28 6.23
N GLU A 55 -4.77 8.95 6.20
CA GLU A 55 -5.90 8.14 5.75
C GLU A 55 -6.61 8.55 4.43
N PRO A 56 -6.21 8.01 3.27
CA PRO A 56 -7.13 7.82 2.17
C PRO A 56 -8.02 6.58 2.45
N PRO A 57 -9.30 6.62 2.06
CA PRO A 57 -10.29 5.60 2.42
C PRO A 57 -9.85 4.21 1.97
N ALA A 58 -10.12 3.23 2.83
CA ALA A 58 -10.11 1.81 2.49
C ALA A 58 -11.14 1.53 1.39
N ALA A 59 -10.77 1.79 0.14
CA ALA A 59 -11.48 1.30 -1.02
C ALA A 59 -10.46 1.01 -2.10
N GLU A 60 -10.33 -0.26 -2.45
CA GLU A 60 -9.62 -0.71 -3.63
C GLU A 60 -10.15 0.06 -4.87
N PRO A 61 -9.26 0.52 -5.75
CA PRO A 61 -9.50 0.31 -7.16
C PRO A 61 -8.72 -0.95 -7.51
N ALA A 62 -9.48 -1.93 -7.99
CA ALA A 62 -9.00 -3.16 -8.57
C ALA A 62 -7.72 -2.94 -9.41
N GLU A 63 -6.83 -3.91 -9.30
CA GLU A 63 -5.84 -4.32 -10.31
C GLU A 63 -5.87 -3.48 -11.60
N PRO A 64 -4.80 -2.76 -11.99
CA PRO A 64 -4.65 -2.42 -13.39
C PRO A 64 -4.39 -3.75 -14.10
N LYS A 65 -5.46 -4.36 -14.60
CA LYS A 65 -5.44 -5.51 -15.51
C LYS A 65 -4.72 -5.09 -16.79
N ARG A 66 -3.39 -4.97 -16.74
CA ARG A 66 -2.54 -4.75 -17.90
C ARG A 66 -2.32 -6.09 -18.59
N ARG A 67 -3.20 -6.38 -19.55
CA ARG A 67 -2.95 -7.14 -20.80
C ARG A 67 -4.19 -6.86 -21.66
N GLY A 68 -4.16 -6.06 -22.73
CA GLY A 68 -3.15 -5.97 -23.76
C GLY A 68 -3.38 -7.06 -24.81
N GLY A 69 -4.24 -6.78 -25.81
CA GLY A 69 -4.48 -7.57 -27.03
C GLY A 69 -5.47 -8.74 -26.86
N ARG A 70 -6.38 -9.04 -27.78
CA ARG A 70 -6.27 -8.99 -29.24
C ARG A 70 -7.65 -9.04 -29.88
N ARG A 71 -7.83 -8.23 -30.94
CA ARG A 71 -8.93 -8.32 -31.92
C ARG A 71 -9.17 -9.77 -32.36
N ARG A 72 -10.42 -10.18 -32.47
CA ARG A 72 -11.03 -10.70 -33.70
C ARG A 72 -12.54 -10.75 -33.56
#